data_AF-A0A7S4Q2V4-F1
#
_entry.id   AF-A0A7S4Q2V4-F1
#
_cell.length_a   1.000
_cell.length_b   1.000
_cell.length_c   1.000
_cell.angle_alpha   90.00
_cell.angle_beta   90.00
_cell.angle_gamma   90.00
#
_symmetry.space_group_name_H-M   'P 1'
#
loop_
_entity.id
_entity.type
_entity.pdbx_description
1 polymer ?
#
loop_
_entity_poly.entity_id
_entity_poly.type
_entity_poly.pdbx_seq_one_letter_code
_entity_poly.pdbx_strand_id
1 'polypeptide(L)'
;MAPGAVASMVAAPGAVRPEEGPVKKRRRAADEENRANKCTDFGAQKSQTVACPHCRKKSVWKDAEYQEGLVTTCPYVECGKTYQAIACPHCRLKNVWKDADYLQGLVTRCPNAECGKAYQTINCPHCRKINIWKNADYKEGLKTECTYSDCGREFQTVNCPHCRRLNVWKDADYKSGAVNVCAYEECGKAFQTMSCPHCWNINVWKDADYEQGLVTTCPYAGCGKSYQALDCPHCQRINVRKTADYGQGLIYTCAYEDCAKTYQTIGCPHCQRINVRTQADYEQGLVYKCAHAECEGTYQTIGCPHCQTVNVRKKADCHKGFIYGCANAKCKQKFQTIGCPHCRKINIWKDADYKEGLIHSCAYDECGKEFQTITCPHCERVNIWKDGFYSQGVAISCPYAECGEAFQAVNCPRCQVLNIWKDANYQQGLVYTCVDDDCKQKFKTVEGRVLTVN
;
A
#
# COMPACT_ATOMS: atom_id res chain seq x y z
N MET A 1 30.72 -0.87 5.78
CA MET A 1 30.59 -1.13 4.34
C MET A 1 29.12 -1.36 4.04
N ALA A 2 28.45 -0.39 3.43
CA ALA A 2 27.03 -0.45 3.11
C ALA A 2 26.85 -0.97 1.66
N PRO A 3 25.90 -1.88 1.38
CA PRO A 3 25.61 -2.27 0.01
C PRO A 3 24.73 -1.21 -0.64
N GLY A 4 25.16 -0.78 -1.83
CA GLY A 4 24.54 0.25 -2.63
C GLY A 4 23.16 -0.14 -3.15
N ALA A 5 22.23 0.80 -3.07
CA ALA A 5 20.96 0.73 -3.79
C ALA A 5 21.22 1.01 -5.28
N VAL A 6 20.99 0.01 -6.12
CA VAL A 6 21.04 0.14 -7.57
C VAL A 6 19.71 0.75 -8.01
N ALA A 7 19.71 2.04 -8.28
CA ALA A 7 18.57 2.72 -8.89
C ALA A 7 18.56 2.40 -10.39
N SER A 8 17.66 1.52 -10.82
CA SER A 8 17.42 1.23 -12.22
C SER A 8 16.62 2.39 -12.84
N MET A 9 17.32 3.31 -13.49
CA MET A 9 16.71 4.39 -14.27
C MET A 9 16.13 3.81 -15.57
N VAL A 10 14.81 3.62 -15.61
CA VAL A 10 14.09 3.38 -16.86
C VAL A 10 13.90 4.74 -17.54
N ALA A 11 14.56 4.91 -18.68
CA ALA A 11 14.46 6.10 -19.51
C ALA A 11 13.01 6.31 -19.99
N ALA A 12 12.48 7.51 -19.77
CA ALA A 12 11.21 7.94 -20.36
C ALA A 12 11.35 8.01 -21.90
N PRO A 13 10.42 7.47 -22.69
CA PRO A 13 10.45 7.64 -24.14
C PRO A 13 10.23 9.12 -24.47
N GLY A 14 11.17 9.66 -25.25
CA GLY A 14 11.18 11.05 -25.70
C GLY A 14 9.91 11.43 -26.46
N ALA A 15 9.36 12.59 -26.12
CA ALA A 15 8.26 13.19 -26.86
C ALA A 15 8.72 13.60 -28.26
N VAL A 16 8.40 12.79 -29.26
CA VAL A 16 8.50 13.16 -30.67
C VAL A 16 7.42 14.21 -30.95
N ARG A 17 7.85 15.44 -31.27
CA ARG A 17 6.95 16.49 -31.79
C ARG A 17 6.42 16.05 -33.16
N PRO A 18 5.10 16.08 -33.41
CA PRO A 18 4.59 15.83 -34.74
C PRO A 18 4.91 17.02 -35.66
N GLU A 19 5.48 16.72 -36.82
CA GLU A 19 5.72 17.71 -37.89
C GLU A 19 4.40 18.32 -38.38
N GLU A 20 4.38 19.64 -38.50
CA GLU A 20 3.24 20.42 -38.97
C GLU A 20 3.09 20.31 -40.50
N GLY A 21 2.37 19.28 -40.97
CA GLY A 21 1.82 19.22 -42.32
C GLY A 21 0.63 20.18 -42.52
N PRO A 22 -0.07 20.17 -43.68
CA PRO A 22 -0.97 21.25 -44.10
C PRO A 22 -2.31 21.28 -43.32
N VAL A 23 -2.28 21.81 -42.09
CA VAL A 23 -3.41 21.90 -41.14
C VAL A 23 -4.46 22.94 -41.56
N LYS A 24 -4.10 23.96 -42.34
CA LYS A 24 -5.00 25.10 -42.65
C LYS A 24 -6.18 24.75 -43.57
N LYS A 25 -6.02 23.82 -44.52
CA LYS A 25 -7.08 23.50 -45.50
C LYS A 25 -8.15 22.54 -44.94
N ARG A 26 -7.76 21.61 -44.06
CA ARG A 26 -8.70 20.74 -43.30
C ARG A 26 -9.52 21.53 -42.26
N ARG A 27 -8.95 22.58 -41.65
CA ARG A 27 -9.62 23.41 -40.63
C ARG A 27 -10.88 24.13 -41.15
N ARG A 28 -10.80 24.76 -42.33
CA ARG A 28 -11.94 25.51 -42.91
C ARG A 28 -13.17 24.63 -43.18
N ALA A 29 -12.96 23.40 -43.66
CA ALA A 29 -14.04 22.48 -43.98
C ALA A 29 -14.80 21.98 -42.72
N ALA A 30 -14.08 21.70 -41.63
CA ALA A 30 -14.68 21.28 -40.36
C ALA A 30 -15.49 22.43 -39.70
N ASP A 31 -15.03 23.68 -39.82
CA ASP A 31 -15.73 24.85 -39.30
C ASP A 31 -17.01 25.16 -40.10
N GLU A 32 -17.00 25.00 -41.43
CA GLU A 32 -18.20 25.11 -42.28
C GLU A 32 -19.23 24.01 -41.97
N GLU A 33 -18.76 22.78 -41.76
CA GLU A 33 -19.58 21.62 -41.41
C GLU A 33 -20.27 21.80 -40.05
N ASN A 34 -19.57 22.36 -39.06
CA ASN A 34 -20.14 22.67 -37.74
C ASN A 34 -21.13 23.85 -37.79
N ARG A 35 -20.91 24.84 -38.66
CA ARG A 35 -21.84 25.98 -38.84
C ARG A 35 -23.19 25.56 -39.43
N ALA A 36 -23.24 24.52 -40.26
CA ALA A 36 -24.48 23.99 -40.84
C ALA A 36 -25.38 23.24 -39.83
N ASN A 37 -24.86 22.93 -38.63
CA ASN A 37 -25.49 22.10 -37.60
C ASN A 37 -25.81 22.89 -36.31
N LYS A 38 -26.37 24.10 -36.42
CA LYS A 38 -26.91 24.83 -35.26
C LYS A 38 -28.16 24.14 -34.71
N CYS A 39 -28.21 23.94 -33.40
CA CYS A 39 -29.38 23.37 -32.72
C CYS A 39 -30.48 24.43 -32.59
N THR A 40 -31.70 24.10 -33.01
CA THR A 40 -32.93 24.82 -32.63
C THR A 40 -33.40 24.30 -31.27
N ASP A 41 -34.02 25.17 -30.46
CA ASP A 41 -34.26 24.99 -29.02
C ASP A 41 -34.90 23.64 -28.61
N PHE A 42 -34.62 23.23 -27.37
CA PHE A 42 -35.16 22.04 -26.67
C PHE A 42 -36.68 22.12 -26.36
N GLY A 43 -37.44 22.93 -27.09
CA GLY A 43 -38.88 23.09 -26.95
C GLY A 43 -39.67 22.22 -27.92
N ALA A 44 -40.31 21.17 -27.39
CA ALA A 44 -41.49 20.45 -27.90
C ALA A 44 -41.54 19.89 -29.34
N GLN A 45 -40.59 20.16 -30.24
CA GLN A 45 -40.51 19.47 -31.54
C GLN A 45 -39.33 18.48 -31.57
N LYS A 46 -39.66 17.19 -31.47
CA LYS A 46 -38.76 16.02 -31.37
C LYS A 46 -38.05 15.68 -32.70
N SER A 47 -37.56 16.66 -33.44
CA SER A 47 -36.77 16.38 -34.64
C SER A 47 -35.35 16.87 -34.46
N GLN A 48 -34.40 15.94 -34.38
CA GLN A 48 -32.99 16.29 -34.40
C GLN A 48 -32.46 16.25 -35.83
N THR A 49 -31.90 17.36 -36.28
CA THR A 49 -31.25 17.44 -37.60
C THR A 49 -29.74 17.27 -37.44
N VAL A 50 -29.14 16.34 -38.19
CA VAL A 50 -27.67 16.17 -38.27
C VAL A 50 -27.27 16.00 -39.73
N ALA A 51 -26.35 16.81 -40.23
CA ALA A 51 -25.73 16.57 -41.52
C ALA A 51 -24.74 15.40 -41.43
N CYS A 52 -24.89 14.40 -42.31
CA CYS A 52 -23.94 13.29 -42.39
C CYS A 52 -22.57 13.80 -42.88
N PRO A 53 -21.46 13.46 -42.22
CA PRO A 53 -20.13 13.95 -42.60
C PRO A 53 -19.58 13.33 -43.90
N HIS A 54 -20.24 12.27 -44.39
CA HIS A 54 -19.82 11.56 -45.60
C HIS A 54 -20.50 12.06 -46.86
N CYS A 55 -21.81 12.36 -46.80
CA CYS A 55 -22.61 12.78 -47.96
C CYS A 55 -23.21 14.18 -47.83
N ARG A 56 -23.04 14.85 -46.68
CA ARG A 56 -23.55 16.19 -46.36
C ARG A 56 -25.08 16.33 -46.36
N LYS A 57 -25.83 15.25 -46.63
CA LYS A 57 -27.29 15.25 -46.54
C LYS A 57 -27.73 15.36 -45.08
N LYS A 58 -28.74 16.19 -44.82
CA LYS A 58 -29.32 16.41 -43.49
C LYS A 58 -30.32 15.32 -43.18
N SER A 59 -30.01 14.51 -42.18
CA SER A 59 -30.95 13.53 -41.64
C SER A 59 -31.83 14.22 -40.61
N VAL A 60 -33.15 14.05 -40.73
CA VAL A 60 -34.13 14.52 -39.73
C VAL A 60 -34.63 13.29 -39.01
N TRP A 61 -34.18 13.11 -37.78
CA TRP A 61 -34.57 11.97 -36.95
C TRP A 61 -35.79 12.33 -36.13
N LYS A 62 -36.88 11.58 -36.31
CA LYS A 62 -38.09 11.66 -35.48
C LYS A 62 -38.03 10.60 -34.39
N ASP A 63 -38.63 10.89 -33.23
CA ASP A 63 -38.98 9.88 -32.21
C ASP A 63 -37.85 8.93 -31.75
N ALA A 64 -36.74 9.50 -31.28
CA ALA A 64 -35.69 8.82 -30.52
C ALA A 64 -34.80 7.78 -31.27
N GLU A 65 -34.91 7.67 -32.60
CA GLU A 65 -34.04 6.80 -33.41
C GLU A 65 -32.56 7.23 -33.36
N TYR A 66 -32.30 8.53 -33.26
CA TYR A 66 -30.96 9.07 -33.07
C TYR A 66 -30.68 9.37 -31.60
N GLN A 67 -29.55 8.85 -31.12
CA GLN A 67 -29.06 9.09 -29.76
C GLN A 67 -27.66 9.71 -29.84
N GLU A 68 -27.50 10.90 -29.25
CA GLU A 68 -26.21 11.57 -29.22
C GLU A 68 -25.13 10.67 -28.60
N GLY A 69 -23.94 10.71 -29.21
CA GLY A 69 -22.79 9.91 -28.79
C GLY A 69 -22.84 8.42 -29.17
N LEU A 70 -23.95 7.90 -29.69
CA LEU A 70 -24.02 6.54 -30.22
C LEU A 70 -23.69 6.49 -31.71
N VAL A 71 -23.08 5.38 -32.12
CA VAL A 71 -22.81 5.08 -33.53
C VAL A 71 -24.15 5.00 -34.26
N THR A 72 -24.30 5.84 -35.29
CA THR A 72 -25.50 5.90 -36.12
C THR A 72 -25.11 5.72 -37.58
N THR A 73 -25.91 4.96 -38.33
CA THR A 73 -25.75 4.78 -39.77
C THR A 73 -26.52 5.86 -40.52
N CYS A 74 -25.91 6.46 -41.55
CA CYS A 74 -26.60 7.40 -42.43
C CYS A 74 -27.83 6.74 -43.08
N PRO A 75 -29.05 7.32 -42.95
CA PRO A 75 -30.28 6.69 -43.44
C PRO A 75 -30.38 6.70 -44.98
N TYR A 76 -29.55 7.49 -45.65
CA TYR A 76 -29.46 7.52 -47.10
C TYR A 76 -28.73 6.29 -47.61
N VAL A 77 -29.44 5.44 -48.35
CA VAL A 77 -28.97 4.13 -48.86
C VAL A 77 -27.66 4.27 -49.66
N GLU A 78 -27.54 5.33 -50.45
CA GLU A 78 -26.33 5.61 -51.24
C GLU A 78 -25.10 6.00 -50.40
N CYS A 79 -25.30 6.38 -49.14
CA CYS A 79 -24.22 6.68 -48.21
C CYS A 79 -23.93 5.47 -47.32
N GLY A 80 -24.90 5.03 -46.53
CA GLY A 80 -24.78 3.84 -45.65
C GLY A 80 -23.64 3.86 -44.61
N LYS A 81 -22.88 4.95 -44.49
CA LYS A 81 -21.72 5.05 -43.58
C LYS A 81 -22.14 5.44 -42.17
N THR A 82 -21.40 4.95 -41.18
CA THR A 82 -21.59 5.29 -39.77
C THR A 82 -20.92 6.61 -39.40
N TYR A 83 -21.46 7.27 -38.40
CA TYR A 83 -20.89 8.45 -37.76
C TYR A 83 -21.42 8.58 -36.32
N GLN A 84 -20.83 9.46 -35.54
CA GLN A 84 -21.36 9.90 -34.24
C GLN A 84 -21.49 11.41 -34.23
N ALA A 85 -22.44 11.93 -33.46
CA ALA A 85 -22.48 13.36 -33.17
C ALA A 85 -23.01 13.66 -31.77
N ILE A 86 -22.53 14.77 -31.19
CA ILE A 86 -22.89 15.24 -29.85
C ILE A 86 -22.98 16.76 -29.89
N ALA A 87 -24.02 17.33 -29.28
CA ALA A 87 -24.10 18.77 -29.08
C ALA A 87 -23.13 19.22 -27.98
N CYS A 88 -22.28 20.20 -28.29
CA CYS A 88 -21.43 20.83 -27.28
C CYS A 88 -22.31 21.54 -26.23
N PRO A 89 -22.16 21.25 -24.93
CA PRO A 89 -23.01 21.88 -23.90
C PRO A 89 -22.74 23.37 -23.71
N HIS A 90 -21.63 23.88 -24.26
CA HIS A 90 -21.23 25.29 -24.10
C HIS A 90 -21.73 26.20 -25.21
N CYS A 91 -21.80 25.71 -26.45
CA CYS A 91 -22.16 26.52 -27.62
C CYS A 91 -23.30 25.93 -28.46
N ARG A 92 -23.83 24.76 -28.07
CA ARG A 92 -24.92 24.01 -28.73
C ARG A 92 -24.64 23.61 -30.19
N LEU A 93 -23.42 23.80 -30.69
CA LEU A 93 -23.02 23.27 -31.99
C LEU A 93 -22.76 21.77 -31.90
N LYS A 94 -23.13 21.03 -32.95
CA LYS A 94 -22.87 19.60 -33.03
C LYS A 94 -21.43 19.33 -33.44
N ASN A 95 -20.75 18.54 -32.63
CA ASN A 95 -19.47 17.94 -32.98
C ASN A 95 -19.77 16.61 -33.67
N VAL A 96 -19.17 16.38 -34.84
CA VAL A 96 -19.44 15.21 -35.68
C VAL A 96 -18.15 14.43 -35.88
N TRP A 97 -18.19 13.12 -35.60
CA TRP A 97 -17.09 12.19 -35.80
C TRP A 97 -17.40 11.31 -36.99
N LYS A 98 -16.70 11.59 -38.09
CA LYS A 98 -16.88 10.91 -39.38
C LYS A 98 -16.64 9.41 -39.29
N ASP A 99 -15.67 8.98 -38.51
CA ASP A 99 -15.25 7.59 -38.43
C ASP A 99 -15.88 6.84 -37.24
N ALA A 100 -16.84 7.49 -36.55
CA ALA A 100 -17.52 6.93 -35.37
C ALA A 100 -16.54 6.43 -34.29
N ASP A 101 -15.48 7.22 -34.05
CA ASP A 101 -14.41 6.98 -33.09
C ASP A 101 -14.54 7.81 -31.80
N TYR A 102 -15.72 8.42 -31.57
CA TYR A 102 -16.00 9.13 -30.33
C TYR A 102 -16.09 8.14 -29.16
N LEU A 103 -15.30 8.41 -28.12
CA LEU A 103 -15.21 7.61 -26.90
C LEU A 103 -15.89 8.34 -25.74
N GLN A 104 -16.94 7.73 -25.20
CA GLN A 104 -17.67 8.24 -24.04
C GLN A 104 -16.78 8.24 -22.78
N GLY A 105 -17.07 9.16 -21.86
CA GLY A 105 -16.30 9.32 -20.61
C GLY A 105 -14.94 10.01 -20.78
N LEU A 106 -14.38 10.10 -22.00
CA LEU A 106 -13.12 10.81 -22.24
C LEU A 106 -13.33 12.32 -22.42
N VAL A 107 -12.34 13.09 -21.95
CA VAL A 107 -12.33 14.55 -22.10
C VAL A 107 -12.31 14.93 -23.58
N THR A 108 -13.35 15.62 -24.01
CA THR A 108 -13.54 16.08 -25.38
C THR A 108 -13.51 17.60 -25.41
N ARG A 109 -12.71 18.18 -26.32
CA ARG A 109 -12.73 19.64 -26.55
C ARG A 109 -13.63 19.96 -27.72
N CYS A 110 -14.48 20.98 -27.57
CA CYS A 110 -15.29 21.45 -28.69
C CYS A 110 -14.37 21.95 -29.82
N PRO A 111 -14.49 21.41 -31.05
CA PRO A 111 -13.68 21.80 -32.19
C PRO A 111 -13.99 23.22 -32.69
N ASN A 112 -15.15 23.79 -32.36
CA ASN A 112 -15.43 25.19 -32.68
C ASN A 112 -14.41 26.10 -31.99
N ALA A 113 -13.65 26.85 -32.79
CA ALA A 113 -12.62 27.78 -32.35
C ALA A 113 -13.12 28.85 -31.38
N GLU A 114 -14.38 29.31 -31.52
CA GLU A 114 -14.99 30.29 -30.60
C GLU A 114 -15.34 29.68 -29.25
N CYS A 115 -15.51 28.36 -29.19
CA CYS A 115 -15.86 27.66 -27.96
C CYS A 115 -14.62 27.07 -27.28
N GLY A 116 -13.94 26.10 -27.90
CA GLY A 116 -12.72 25.44 -27.39
C GLY A 116 -12.82 24.75 -26.02
N LYS A 117 -13.97 24.82 -25.34
CA LYS A 117 -14.16 24.30 -23.98
C LYS A 117 -14.22 22.77 -23.97
N ALA A 118 -13.70 22.20 -22.89
CA ALA A 118 -13.74 20.77 -22.63
C ALA A 118 -15.09 20.35 -22.04
N TYR A 119 -15.51 19.12 -22.31
CA TYR A 119 -16.66 18.47 -21.71
C TYR A 119 -16.50 16.94 -21.78
N GLN A 120 -17.32 16.20 -21.04
CA GLN A 120 -17.44 14.74 -21.13
C GLN A 120 -18.91 14.36 -21.24
N THR A 121 -19.19 13.23 -21.88
CA THR A 121 -20.55 12.67 -21.92
C THR A 121 -20.55 11.15 -21.81
N ILE A 122 -21.59 10.61 -21.17
CA ILE A 122 -21.85 9.18 -21.07
C ILE A 122 -23.35 8.94 -21.17
N ASN A 123 -23.74 7.99 -22.01
CA ASN A 123 -25.12 7.56 -22.13
C ASN A 123 -25.45 6.65 -20.95
N CYS A 124 -26.52 6.97 -20.24
CA CYS A 124 -27.00 6.14 -19.13
C CYS A 124 -27.36 4.75 -19.66
N PRO A 125 -26.83 3.66 -19.09
CA PRO A 125 -27.15 2.31 -19.57
C PRO A 125 -28.60 1.89 -19.32
N HIS A 126 -29.34 2.62 -18.48
CA HIS A 126 -30.72 2.31 -18.10
C HIS A 126 -31.75 3.00 -19.02
N CYS A 127 -31.59 4.31 -19.24
CA CYS A 127 -32.55 5.10 -20.03
C CYS A 127 -32.00 5.57 -21.38
N ARG A 128 -30.72 5.31 -21.67
CA ARG A 128 -29.98 5.72 -22.87
C ARG A 128 -29.85 7.23 -23.09
N LYS A 129 -30.34 8.06 -22.17
CA LYS A 129 -30.16 9.52 -22.20
C LYS A 129 -28.72 9.89 -21.86
N ILE A 130 -28.24 11.01 -22.40
CA ILE A 130 -26.84 11.47 -22.28
C ILE A 130 -26.64 12.28 -21.00
N ASN A 131 -25.77 11.81 -20.11
CA ASN A 131 -25.28 12.60 -18.99
C ASN A 131 -24.13 13.47 -19.49
N ILE A 132 -24.10 14.74 -19.06
CA ILE A 132 -23.15 15.74 -19.56
C ILE A 132 -22.41 16.39 -18.40
N TRP A 133 -21.08 16.31 -18.46
CA TRP A 133 -20.17 17.02 -17.55
C TRP A 133 -19.56 18.19 -18.30
N LYS A 134 -20.23 19.34 -18.22
CA LYS A 134 -19.83 20.57 -18.91
C LYS A 134 -18.42 21.05 -18.53
N ASN A 135 -17.91 20.68 -17.35
CA ASN A 135 -16.58 21.09 -16.90
C ASN A 135 -15.51 20.01 -17.10
N ALA A 136 -15.85 18.88 -17.74
CA ALA A 136 -14.98 17.72 -17.87
C ALA A 136 -14.44 17.22 -16.50
N ASP A 137 -15.34 17.15 -15.52
CA ASP A 137 -15.09 16.72 -14.16
C ASP A 137 -15.65 15.31 -13.86
N TYR A 138 -16.06 14.56 -14.89
CA TYR A 138 -16.42 13.15 -14.74
C TYR A 138 -15.22 12.34 -14.25
N LYS A 139 -15.47 11.49 -13.25
CA LYS A 139 -14.48 10.57 -12.69
C LYS A 139 -14.92 9.14 -12.98
N GLU A 140 -14.14 8.46 -13.84
CA GLU A 140 -14.32 7.03 -14.12
C GLU A 140 -14.31 6.21 -12.80
N GLY A 141 -14.89 5.02 -12.81
CA GLY A 141 -14.94 4.10 -11.67
C GLY A 141 -15.78 4.56 -10.47
N LEU A 142 -16.18 5.83 -10.38
CA LEU A 142 -17.08 6.33 -9.35
C LEU A 142 -18.54 6.08 -9.72
N LYS A 143 -19.35 5.78 -8.69
CA LYS A 143 -20.79 5.68 -8.84
C LYS A 143 -21.34 6.99 -9.36
N THR A 144 -22.15 6.89 -10.41
CA THR A 144 -22.75 8.02 -11.10
C THR A 144 -24.23 7.80 -11.18
N GLU A 145 -25.00 8.70 -10.56
CA GLU A 145 -26.45 8.73 -10.72
C GLU A 145 -26.82 9.38 -12.06
N CYS A 146 -27.81 8.81 -12.76
CA CYS A 146 -28.34 9.43 -13.96
C CYS A 146 -29.03 10.76 -13.64
N THR A 147 -28.63 11.85 -14.31
CA THR A 147 -29.14 13.22 -14.05
C THR A 147 -30.61 13.43 -14.42
N TYR A 148 -31.27 12.43 -15.01
CA TYR A 148 -32.67 12.50 -15.40
C TYR A 148 -33.55 11.87 -14.33
N SER A 149 -34.49 12.66 -13.80
CA SER A 149 -35.36 12.29 -12.67
C SER A 149 -36.25 11.07 -12.92
N ASP A 150 -36.60 10.79 -14.18
CA ASP A 150 -37.36 9.60 -14.57
C ASP A 150 -36.50 8.32 -14.63
N CYS A 151 -35.18 8.46 -14.53
CA CYS A 151 -34.25 7.35 -14.43
C CYS A 151 -33.70 7.25 -13.00
N GLY A 152 -32.90 8.23 -12.55
CA GLY A 152 -32.29 8.25 -11.21
C GLY A 152 -31.41 7.04 -10.85
N ARG A 153 -31.18 6.09 -11.77
CA ARG A 153 -30.43 4.87 -11.48
C ARG A 153 -28.92 5.15 -11.56
N GLU A 154 -28.20 4.53 -10.64
CA GLU A 154 -26.73 4.57 -10.61
C GLU A 154 -26.13 3.67 -11.68
N PHE A 155 -24.93 4.02 -12.14
CA PHE A 155 -24.06 3.19 -12.96
C PHE A 155 -22.59 3.56 -12.71
N GLN A 156 -21.67 2.71 -13.16
CA GLN A 156 -20.24 2.98 -13.17
C GLN A 156 -19.66 2.69 -14.54
N THR A 157 -18.61 3.42 -14.93
CA THR A 157 -17.92 3.16 -16.19
C THR A 157 -16.41 3.31 -16.04
N VAL A 158 -15.67 2.53 -16.82
CA VAL A 158 -14.20 2.59 -16.89
C VAL A 158 -13.78 2.32 -18.33
N ASN A 159 -12.89 3.14 -18.87
CA ASN A 159 -12.34 2.89 -20.19
C ASN A 159 -11.28 1.78 -20.13
N CYS A 160 -11.39 0.80 -21.01
CA CYS A 160 -10.40 -0.28 -21.07
C CYS A 160 -9.05 0.29 -21.54
N PRO A 161 -7.93 0.05 -20.83
CA PRO A 161 -6.62 0.56 -21.25
C PRO A 161 -6.07 -0.07 -22.54
N HIS A 162 -6.65 -1.19 -22.98
CA HIS A 162 -6.20 -1.92 -24.17
C HIS A 162 -6.84 -1.41 -25.46
N CYS A 163 -8.16 -1.21 -25.44
CA CYS A 163 -8.94 -0.83 -26.62
C CYS A 163 -9.64 0.54 -26.50
N ARG A 164 -9.53 1.19 -25.34
CA ARG A 164 -10.17 2.47 -24.98
C ARG A 164 -11.69 2.49 -25.04
N ARG A 165 -12.33 1.33 -25.16
CA ARG A 165 -13.80 1.23 -25.13
C ARG A 165 -14.32 1.26 -23.70
N LEU A 166 -15.52 1.83 -23.56
CA LEU A 166 -16.17 2.06 -22.28
C LEU A 166 -16.79 0.75 -21.74
N ASN A 167 -16.29 0.27 -20.62
CA ASN A 167 -16.94 -0.80 -19.87
C ASN A 167 -17.98 -0.19 -18.94
N VAL A 168 -19.14 -0.83 -18.82
CA VAL A 168 -20.30 -0.28 -18.10
C VAL A 168 -20.84 -1.31 -17.12
N TRP A 169 -20.89 -0.92 -15.85
CA TRP A 169 -21.53 -1.67 -14.76
C TRP A 169 -22.86 -1.02 -14.47
N LYS A 170 -23.93 -1.65 -14.97
CA LYS A 170 -25.28 -1.08 -14.91
C LYS A 170 -25.78 -0.93 -13.48
N ASP A 171 -25.42 -1.83 -12.59
CA ASP A 171 -25.91 -1.82 -11.20
C ASP A 171 -24.90 -1.17 -10.23
N ALA A 172 -23.90 -0.46 -10.77
CA ALA A 172 -22.87 0.23 -9.99
C ALA A 172 -22.18 -0.70 -8.97
N ASP A 173 -21.84 -1.92 -9.43
CA ASP A 173 -21.17 -2.99 -8.70
C ASP A 173 -19.68 -3.12 -9.05
N TYR A 174 -19.10 -2.13 -9.74
CA TYR A 174 -17.66 -2.10 -10.05
C TYR A 174 -16.83 -2.10 -8.77
N LYS A 175 -15.92 -3.07 -8.65
CA LYS A 175 -15.00 -3.22 -7.51
C LYS A 175 -13.63 -2.66 -7.86
N SER A 176 -13.31 -1.50 -7.28
CA SER A 176 -11.99 -0.88 -7.36
C SER A 176 -10.87 -1.85 -6.91
N GLY A 177 -9.80 -1.98 -7.70
CA GLY A 177 -8.69 -2.90 -7.44
C GLY A 177 -8.91 -4.35 -7.88
N ALA A 178 -10.16 -4.76 -8.16
CA ALA A 178 -10.44 -6.10 -8.67
C ALA A 178 -9.97 -6.25 -10.12
N VAL A 179 -9.61 -7.48 -10.49
CA VAL A 179 -9.32 -7.82 -11.89
C VAL A 179 -10.62 -7.77 -12.68
N ASN A 180 -10.64 -6.97 -13.75
CA ASN A 180 -11.76 -6.83 -14.66
C ASN A 180 -11.33 -7.30 -16.04
N VAL A 181 -12.25 -7.92 -16.78
CA VAL A 181 -12.03 -8.30 -18.18
C VAL A 181 -12.82 -7.34 -19.07
N CYS A 182 -12.21 -6.87 -20.14
CA CYS A 182 -12.91 -6.02 -21.11
C CYS A 182 -14.15 -6.75 -21.66
N ALA A 183 -15.33 -6.13 -21.55
CA ALA A 183 -16.61 -6.69 -21.98
C ALA A 183 -16.73 -6.88 -23.50
N TYR A 184 -15.77 -6.37 -24.28
CA TYR A 184 -15.71 -6.52 -25.73
C TYR A 184 -14.84 -7.72 -26.08
N GLU A 185 -15.44 -8.73 -26.72
CA GLU A 185 -14.84 -10.02 -27.05
C GLU A 185 -13.55 -9.88 -27.86
N GLU A 186 -13.50 -8.95 -28.82
CA GLU A 186 -12.30 -8.70 -29.63
C GLU A 186 -11.12 -8.15 -28.81
N CYS A 187 -11.40 -7.57 -27.64
CA CYS A 187 -10.38 -7.13 -26.72
C CYS A 187 -10.07 -8.24 -25.72
N GLY A 188 -11.06 -8.67 -24.93
CA GLY A 188 -10.96 -9.79 -23.97
C GLY A 188 -9.86 -9.70 -22.90
N LYS A 189 -9.06 -8.64 -22.87
CA LYS A 189 -7.92 -8.49 -21.98
C LYS A 189 -8.33 -8.05 -20.58
N ALA A 190 -7.65 -8.63 -19.59
CA ALA A 190 -7.78 -8.24 -18.20
C ALA A 190 -7.10 -6.89 -17.93
N PHE A 191 -7.60 -6.18 -16.93
CA PHE A 191 -7.01 -4.95 -16.39
C PHE A 191 -7.52 -4.72 -14.95
N GLN A 192 -6.81 -3.90 -14.18
CA GLN A 192 -7.29 -3.41 -12.89
C GLN A 192 -7.26 -1.88 -12.90
N THR A 193 -8.20 -1.26 -12.19
CA THR A 193 -8.09 0.17 -11.92
C THR A 193 -8.48 0.51 -10.49
N MET A 194 -7.94 1.62 -9.99
CA MET A 194 -8.23 2.08 -8.63
C MET A 194 -8.12 3.60 -8.55
N SER A 195 -9.09 4.22 -7.91
CA SER A 195 -9.03 5.66 -7.65
C SER A 195 -7.99 5.98 -6.58
N CYS A 196 -7.07 6.89 -6.91
CA CYS A 196 -6.12 7.42 -5.94
C CYS A 196 -6.88 8.20 -4.85
N PRO A 197 -6.70 7.89 -3.55
CA PRO A 197 -7.45 8.53 -2.47
C PRO A 197 -7.07 10.00 -2.26
N HIS A 198 -5.98 10.47 -2.88
CA HIS A 198 -5.46 11.83 -2.74
C HIS A 198 -5.99 12.80 -3.78
N CYS A 199 -6.28 12.34 -5.00
CA CYS A 199 -6.68 13.20 -6.12
C CYS A 199 -7.88 12.66 -6.93
N TRP A 200 -8.38 11.46 -6.60
CA TRP A 200 -9.49 10.80 -7.27
C TRP A 200 -9.28 10.50 -8.76
N ASN A 201 -8.06 10.67 -9.27
CA ASN A 201 -7.70 10.14 -10.58
C ASN A 201 -7.49 8.63 -10.48
N ILE A 202 -7.67 7.93 -11.61
CA ILE A 202 -7.64 6.46 -11.63
C ILE A 202 -6.26 5.97 -12.03
N ASN A 203 -5.67 5.18 -11.15
CA ASN A 203 -4.52 4.37 -11.48
C ASN A 203 -4.98 3.16 -12.29
N VAL A 204 -4.22 2.82 -13.33
CA VAL A 204 -4.54 1.74 -14.26
C VAL A 204 -3.38 0.78 -14.33
N TRP A 205 -3.66 -0.49 -14.10
CA TRP A 205 -2.74 -1.60 -14.29
C TRP A 205 -3.23 -2.39 -15.49
N LYS A 206 -2.59 -2.12 -16.62
CA LYS A 206 -3.00 -2.64 -17.92
C LYS A 206 -2.93 -4.17 -17.96
N ASP A 207 -1.98 -4.77 -17.27
CA ASP A 207 -1.76 -6.22 -17.27
C ASP A 207 -2.34 -6.93 -16.04
N ALA A 208 -3.17 -6.23 -15.26
CA ALA A 208 -3.80 -6.74 -14.04
C ALA A 208 -2.80 -7.34 -13.03
N ASP A 209 -1.68 -6.64 -12.85
CA ASP A 209 -0.55 -7.00 -11.99
C ASP A 209 -0.53 -6.23 -10.66
N TYR A 210 -1.62 -5.54 -10.30
CA TYR A 210 -1.74 -4.92 -8.99
C TYR A 210 -1.91 -5.96 -7.89
N GLU A 211 -0.93 -6.02 -7.00
CA GLU A 211 -1.00 -6.83 -5.78
C GLU A 211 -1.45 -5.97 -4.59
N GLN A 212 -2.43 -6.48 -3.85
CA GLN A 212 -2.94 -5.80 -2.68
C GLN A 212 -1.85 -5.61 -1.62
N GLY A 213 -1.93 -4.48 -0.90
CA GLY A 213 -0.98 -4.10 0.12
C GLY A 213 0.33 -3.53 -0.43
N LEU A 214 0.59 -3.53 -1.74
CA LEU A 214 1.76 -2.86 -2.29
C LEU A 214 1.63 -1.34 -2.22
N VAL A 215 2.75 -0.69 -1.87
CA VAL A 215 2.87 0.76 -1.91
C VAL A 215 2.73 1.21 -3.35
N THR A 216 1.65 1.93 -3.63
CA THR A 216 1.33 2.46 -4.96
C THR A 216 1.53 3.95 -4.97
N THR A 217 2.33 4.46 -5.91
CA THR A 217 2.48 5.89 -6.15
C THR A 217 1.54 6.33 -7.26
N CYS A 218 0.76 7.38 -7.01
CA CYS A 218 -0.10 7.99 -8.01
C CYS A 218 0.74 8.50 -9.20
N PRO A 219 0.53 8.01 -10.45
CA PRO A 219 1.37 8.36 -11.59
C PRO A 219 1.08 9.77 -12.14
N TYR A 220 0.02 10.43 -11.67
CA TYR A 220 -0.36 11.76 -12.10
C TYR A 220 0.58 12.80 -11.48
N ALA A 221 1.23 13.61 -12.32
CA ALA A 221 2.20 14.63 -11.94
C ALA A 221 1.67 15.63 -10.88
N GLY A 222 0.38 15.96 -10.92
CA GLY A 222 -0.25 16.83 -9.91
C GLY A 222 -0.51 16.18 -8.55
N CYS A 223 -0.25 14.88 -8.40
CA CYS A 223 -0.45 14.15 -7.16
C CYS A 223 0.86 13.56 -6.64
N GLY A 224 1.44 12.56 -7.32
CA GLY A 224 2.69 11.91 -6.92
C GLY A 224 2.71 11.27 -5.53
N LYS A 225 1.58 11.24 -4.80
CA LYS A 225 1.50 10.70 -3.43
C LYS A 225 1.33 9.19 -3.47
N SER A 226 1.98 8.53 -2.52
CA SER A 226 1.82 7.10 -2.30
C SER A 226 0.60 6.79 -1.43
N TYR A 227 0.03 5.62 -1.66
CA TYR A 227 -1.08 5.05 -0.92
C TYR A 227 -0.96 3.53 -0.97
N GLN A 228 -1.75 2.84 -0.15
CA GLN A 228 -1.91 1.40 -0.23
C GLN A 228 -3.38 1.05 -0.16
N ALA A 229 -3.75 -0.09 -0.73
CA ALA A 229 -5.09 -0.62 -0.60
C ALA A 229 -5.03 -2.12 -0.34
N LEU A 230 -5.97 -2.60 0.46
CA LEU A 230 -6.00 -3.98 0.92
C LEU A 230 -7.44 -4.37 1.20
N ASP A 231 -7.84 -5.58 0.84
CA ASP A 231 -9.16 -6.07 1.21
C ASP A 231 -9.26 -6.33 2.71
N CYS A 232 -10.36 -5.88 3.32
CA CYS A 232 -10.66 -6.27 4.68
C CYS A 232 -10.90 -7.79 4.73
N PRO A 233 -10.20 -8.54 5.60
CA PRO A 233 -10.33 -9.99 5.63
C PRO A 233 -11.72 -10.45 6.12
N HIS A 234 -12.50 -9.56 6.74
CA HIS A 234 -13.82 -9.85 7.29
C HIS A 234 -14.98 -9.63 6.31
N CYS A 235 -14.87 -8.65 5.41
CA CYS A 235 -15.95 -8.30 4.48
C CYS A 235 -15.52 -8.29 3.00
N GLN A 236 -14.24 -8.55 2.72
CA GLN A 236 -13.68 -8.59 1.36
C GLN A 236 -13.89 -7.29 0.56
N ARG A 237 -14.09 -6.16 1.27
CA ARG A 237 -14.14 -4.83 0.68
C ARG A 237 -12.81 -4.12 0.81
N ILE A 238 -12.43 -3.43 -0.25
CA ILE A 238 -11.15 -2.73 -0.34
C ILE A 238 -11.07 -1.55 0.63
N ASN A 239 -10.05 -1.56 1.48
CA ASN A 239 -9.71 -0.46 2.35
C ASN A 239 -8.53 0.29 1.74
N VAL A 240 -8.72 1.58 1.45
CA VAL A 240 -7.68 2.42 0.84
C VAL A 240 -7.15 3.39 1.89
N ARG A 241 -5.83 3.37 2.09
CA ARG A 241 -5.13 4.24 3.05
C ARG A 241 -4.29 5.27 2.33
N LYS A 242 -4.49 6.54 2.69
CA LYS A 242 -3.68 7.67 2.23
C LYS A 242 -2.23 7.59 2.72
N THR A 243 -2.00 6.94 3.85
CA THR A 243 -0.69 6.63 4.40
C THR A 243 -0.31 5.21 3.97
N ALA A 244 0.84 5.07 3.31
CA ALA A 244 1.34 3.78 2.85
C ALA A 244 2.05 3.03 4.01
N ASP A 245 1.28 2.63 5.02
CA ASP A 245 1.77 2.06 6.29
C ASP A 245 1.33 0.62 6.61
N TYR A 246 0.59 -0.09 5.74
CA TYR A 246 0.14 -1.47 5.99
C TYR A 246 1.28 -2.46 6.32
N GLY A 247 2.52 -2.15 5.94
CA GLY A 247 3.69 -2.96 6.29
C GLY A 247 4.11 -2.91 7.76
N GLN A 248 3.60 -1.96 8.54
CA GLN A 248 4.15 -1.60 9.86
C GLN A 248 3.60 -2.41 11.04
N GLY A 249 2.77 -3.42 10.81
CA GLY A 249 2.22 -4.20 11.91
C GLY A 249 1.09 -3.52 12.70
N LEU A 250 0.52 -2.45 12.15
CA LEU A 250 -0.52 -1.70 12.84
C LEU A 250 -1.83 -2.47 12.84
N ILE A 251 -2.67 -2.17 13.84
CA ILE A 251 -4.05 -2.64 13.90
C ILE A 251 -4.91 -1.64 13.13
N TYR A 252 -5.74 -2.16 12.24
CA TYR A 252 -6.62 -1.42 11.36
C TYR A 252 -8.05 -1.77 11.68
N THR A 253 -8.93 -0.77 11.70
CA THR A 253 -10.38 -0.98 11.71
C THR A 253 -10.87 -0.88 10.27
N CYS A 254 -11.74 -1.80 9.85
CA CYS A 254 -12.39 -1.70 8.55
C CYS A 254 -13.13 -0.36 8.43
N ALA A 255 -12.90 0.38 7.33
CA ALA A 255 -13.46 1.70 7.09
C ALA A 255 -14.98 1.71 6.86
N TYR A 256 -15.59 0.54 6.66
CA TYR A 256 -17.02 0.39 6.44
C TYR A 256 -17.74 0.12 7.77
N GLU A 257 -18.70 0.98 8.12
CA GLU A 257 -19.41 0.96 9.41
C GLU A 257 -20.13 -0.37 9.70
N ASP A 258 -20.73 -0.98 8.69
CA ASP A 258 -21.40 -2.28 8.78
C ASP A 258 -20.43 -3.46 8.98
N CYS A 259 -19.14 -3.27 8.73
CA CYS A 259 -18.11 -4.24 9.09
C CYS A 259 -17.46 -3.88 10.42
N ALA A 260 -16.81 -2.71 10.52
CA ALA A 260 -16.12 -2.15 11.70
C ALA A 260 -15.18 -3.09 12.50
N LYS A 261 -14.91 -4.30 12.01
CA LYS A 261 -14.00 -5.26 12.64
C LYS A 261 -12.55 -4.83 12.45
N THR A 262 -11.74 -5.11 13.46
CA THR A 262 -10.30 -4.89 13.42
C THR A 262 -9.58 -6.04 12.72
N TYR A 263 -8.46 -5.72 12.08
CA TYR A 263 -7.54 -6.67 11.48
C TYR A 263 -6.14 -6.09 11.58
N GLN A 264 -5.13 -6.93 11.39
CA GLN A 264 -3.75 -6.51 11.51
C GLN A 264 -2.99 -6.86 10.24
N THR A 265 -2.02 -6.02 9.88
CA THR A 265 -1.25 -6.20 8.66
C THR A 265 0.23 -6.12 8.94
N ILE A 266 1.00 -7.08 8.42
CA ILE A 266 2.46 -7.11 8.57
C ILE A 266 3.12 -7.29 7.21
N GLY A 267 4.12 -6.47 6.91
CA GLY A 267 5.03 -6.75 5.80
C GLY A 267 5.88 -7.98 6.10
N CYS A 268 5.83 -8.99 5.24
CA CYS A 268 6.77 -10.10 5.30
C CYS A 268 8.19 -9.55 5.07
N PRO A 269 9.18 -9.82 5.93
CA PRO A 269 10.52 -9.30 5.73
C PRO A 269 11.24 -9.99 4.56
N HIS A 270 10.75 -11.15 4.10
CA HIS A 270 11.35 -11.94 3.02
C HIS A 270 10.88 -11.50 1.64
N CYS A 271 9.56 -11.38 1.42
CA CYS A 271 8.99 -10.99 0.13
C CYS A 271 8.37 -9.60 0.09
N GLN A 272 8.37 -8.85 1.20
CA GLN A 272 7.77 -7.51 1.34
C GLN A 272 6.25 -7.44 1.13
N ARG A 273 5.59 -8.57 0.82
CA ARG A 273 4.13 -8.66 0.71
C ARG A 273 3.46 -8.56 2.07
N ILE A 274 2.23 -8.03 2.07
CA ILE A 274 1.45 -7.85 3.29
C ILE A 274 0.76 -9.16 3.67
N ASN A 275 0.95 -9.56 4.92
CA ASN A 275 0.21 -10.62 5.58
C ASN A 275 -0.92 -9.99 6.37
N VAL A 276 -2.14 -10.51 6.21
CA VAL A 276 -3.33 -10.02 6.88
C VAL A 276 -3.80 -11.03 7.91
N ARG A 277 -4.09 -10.57 9.12
CA ARG A 277 -4.64 -11.41 10.20
C ARG A 277 -5.99 -10.86 10.66
N THR A 278 -6.96 -11.76 10.81
CA THR A 278 -8.31 -11.44 11.28
C THR A 278 -8.38 -11.18 12.78
N GLN A 279 -7.45 -11.76 13.55
CA GLN A 279 -7.26 -11.48 14.97
C GLN A 279 -6.11 -10.49 15.13
N ALA A 280 -6.38 -9.42 15.88
CA ALA A 280 -5.45 -8.32 16.13
C ALA A 280 -4.57 -8.58 17.37
N ASP A 281 -4.10 -9.81 17.52
CA ASP A 281 -3.29 -10.31 18.62
C ASP A 281 -1.99 -10.95 18.08
N TYR A 282 -0.94 -10.15 17.99
CA TYR A 282 0.39 -10.77 17.96
C TYR A 282 0.72 -11.25 19.37
N GLU A 283 0.76 -12.56 19.53
CA GLU A 283 1.53 -13.16 20.60
C GLU A 283 3.02 -12.87 20.35
N GLN A 284 3.63 -12.22 21.33
CA GLN A 284 5.03 -11.81 21.30
C GLN A 284 5.94 -13.02 21.12
N GLY A 285 6.83 -12.97 20.13
CA GLY A 285 7.85 -14.01 19.96
C GLY A 285 7.42 -15.27 19.21
N LEU A 286 6.16 -15.37 18.78
CA LEU A 286 5.75 -16.48 17.93
C LEU A 286 6.40 -16.40 16.55
N VAL A 287 6.68 -17.58 15.99
CA VAL A 287 7.16 -17.75 14.62
C VAL A 287 5.95 -17.89 13.70
N TYR A 288 5.83 -16.98 12.76
CA TYR A 288 4.78 -16.97 11.73
C TYR A 288 5.37 -17.43 10.41
N LYS A 289 4.61 -18.21 9.65
CA LYS A 289 4.89 -18.48 8.24
C LYS A 289 4.27 -17.38 7.39
N CYS A 290 4.96 -16.95 6.33
CA CYS A 290 4.34 -16.07 5.35
C CYS A 290 3.11 -16.76 4.72
N ALA A 291 2.00 -16.03 4.58
CA ALA A 291 0.75 -16.52 4.00
C ALA A 291 0.83 -16.67 2.47
N HIS A 292 1.82 -16.02 1.85
CA HIS A 292 2.09 -16.05 0.41
C HIS A 292 2.83 -17.35 0.06
N ALA A 293 2.22 -18.21 -0.77
CA ALA A 293 2.66 -19.58 -1.00
C ALA A 293 4.09 -19.69 -1.56
N GLU A 294 4.45 -18.76 -2.44
CA GLU A 294 5.79 -18.59 -3.01
C GLU A 294 6.86 -18.06 -2.02
N CYS A 295 6.45 -17.68 -0.81
CA CYS A 295 7.37 -17.23 0.24
C CYS A 295 7.43 -18.26 1.38
N GLU A 296 8.42 -19.13 1.35
CA GLU A 296 8.64 -20.13 2.41
C GLU A 296 9.24 -19.56 3.71
N GLY A 297 9.53 -18.25 3.73
CA GLY A 297 10.17 -17.60 4.85
C GLY A 297 9.27 -17.51 6.09
N THR A 298 9.81 -17.91 7.24
CA THR A 298 9.20 -17.65 8.55
C THR A 298 9.71 -16.34 9.13
N TYR A 299 8.91 -15.66 9.93
CA TYR A 299 9.30 -14.46 10.65
C TYR A 299 8.77 -14.45 12.08
N GLN A 300 9.46 -13.73 12.97
CA GLN A 300 8.95 -13.46 14.32
C GLN A 300 8.50 -12.02 14.44
N THR A 301 7.52 -11.79 15.31
CA THR A 301 6.97 -10.46 15.59
C THR A 301 7.18 -10.06 17.04
N ILE A 302 7.61 -8.82 17.26
CA ILE A 302 7.71 -8.22 18.59
C ILE A 302 7.11 -6.81 18.60
N GLY A 303 6.12 -6.58 19.45
CA GLY A 303 5.57 -5.25 19.69
C GLY A 303 6.55 -4.37 20.46
N CYS A 304 6.77 -3.15 19.97
CA CYS A 304 7.47 -2.12 20.71
C CYS A 304 6.62 -1.73 21.94
N PRO A 305 7.18 -1.79 23.16
CA PRO A 305 6.40 -1.54 24.38
C PRO A 305 6.07 -0.05 24.57
N HIS A 306 6.67 0.86 23.78
CA HIS A 306 6.43 2.30 23.83
C HIS A 306 5.30 2.80 22.92
N CYS A 307 5.10 2.16 21.77
CA CYS A 307 4.15 2.63 20.76
C CYS A 307 3.35 1.51 20.08
N GLN A 308 3.51 0.28 20.54
CA GLN A 308 2.82 -0.92 20.05
C GLN A 308 3.08 -1.28 18.58
N THR A 309 3.97 -0.56 17.88
CA THR A 309 4.38 -0.93 16.52
C THR A 309 5.09 -2.28 16.53
N VAL A 310 4.77 -3.14 15.57
CA VAL A 310 5.34 -4.48 15.49
C VAL A 310 6.64 -4.47 14.70
N ASN A 311 7.68 -5.02 15.31
CA ASN A 311 8.98 -5.27 14.72
C ASN A 311 8.98 -6.68 14.16
N VAL A 312 9.52 -6.85 12.96
CA VAL A 312 9.48 -8.13 12.24
C VAL A 312 10.89 -8.58 11.93
N ARG A 313 11.20 -9.86 12.21
CA ARG A 313 12.53 -10.44 11.97
C ARG A 313 12.47 -11.67 11.08
N LYS A 314 13.45 -11.78 10.17
CA LYS A 314 13.64 -12.92 9.27
C LYS A 314 14.00 -14.22 9.98
N LYS A 315 14.64 -14.15 11.16
CA LYS A 315 15.10 -15.31 11.92
C LYS A 315 14.37 -15.37 13.26
N ALA A 316 14.03 -16.59 13.65
CA ALA A 316 13.32 -16.90 14.88
C ALA A 316 14.28 -16.98 16.08
N ASP A 317 14.88 -15.85 16.48
CA ASP A 317 15.91 -15.82 17.53
C ASP A 317 15.61 -14.87 18.69
N CYS A 318 14.40 -14.32 18.78
CA CYS A 318 14.03 -13.30 19.78
C CYS A 318 14.24 -13.70 21.25
N HIS A 319 14.39 -15.01 21.52
CA HIS A 319 14.70 -15.53 22.85
C HIS A 319 16.15 -15.24 23.32
N LYS A 320 17.06 -14.87 22.40
CA LYS A 320 18.51 -14.75 22.68
C LYS A 320 18.97 -13.43 23.31
N GLY A 321 18.06 -12.54 23.72
CA GLY A 321 18.49 -11.30 24.36
C GLY A 321 18.94 -10.23 23.36
N PHE A 322 18.02 -9.56 22.68
CA PHE A 322 18.37 -8.52 21.70
C PHE A 322 17.84 -7.15 22.11
N ILE A 323 18.64 -6.11 21.84
CA ILE A 323 18.18 -4.72 21.87
C ILE A 323 17.59 -4.39 20.50
N TYR A 324 16.34 -3.95 20.49
CA TYR A 324 15.58 -3.57 19.31
C TYR A 324 15.47 -2.04 19.26
N GLY A 325 15.69 -1.47 18.09
CA GLY A 325 15.12 -0.17 17.76
C GLY A 325 13.69 -0.37 17.27
N CYS A 326 12.77 0.53 17.65
CA CYS A 326 11.41 0.46 17.13
C CYS A 326 11.37 0.71 15.60
N ALA A 327 10.66 -0.14 14.87
CA ALA A 327 10.44 -0.01 13.43
C ALA A 327 9.63 1.23 13.04
N ASN A 328 8.89 1.83 13.97
CA ASN A 328 8.21 3.09 13.73
C ASN A 328 9.22 4.23 13.73
N ALA A 329 9.44 4.86 12.57
CA ALA A 329 10.38 5.97 12.42
C ALA A 329 10.12 7.16 13.37
N LYS A 330 8.88 7.33 13.86
CA LYS A 330 8.54 8.35 14.85
C LYS A 330 8.90 7.93 16.28
N CYS A 331 8.97 6.63 16.55
CA CYS A 331 9.38 6.08 17.84
C CYS A 331 10.88 5.81 17.80
N LYS A 332 11.68 6.74 18.34
CA LYS A 332 13.15 6.58 18.42
C LYS A 332 13.61 5.72 19.60
N GLN A 333 12.68 5.11 20.32
CA GLN A 333 12.98 4.33 21.51
C GLN A 333 13.58 2.96 21.16
N LYS A 334 14.49 2.51 22.01
CA LYS A 334 14.99 1.14 22.01
C LYS A 334 14.31 0.37 23.13
N PHE A 335 14.22 -0.95 22.98
CA PHE A 335 13.72 -1.86 24.00
C PHE A 335 14.48 -3.19 23.90
N GLN A 336 14.44 -4.02 24.92
CA GLN A 336 15.14 -5.32 24.90
C GLN A 336 14.18 -6.47 25.10
N THR A 337 14.46 -7.60 24.47
CA THR A 337 13.72 -8.85 24.72
C THR A 337 14.61 -9.98 25.18
N ILE A 338 14.18 -10.74 26.19
CA ILE A 338 14.82 -11.99 26.65
C ILE A 338 13.77 -13.07 26.84
N GLY A 339 14.06 -14.29 26.38
CA GLY A 339 13.23 -15.45 26.68
C GLY A 339 13.36 -15.87 28.13
N CYS A 340 12.25 -16.02 28.85
CA CYS A 340 12.25 -16.63 30.18
C CYS A 340 12.69 -18.10 30.06
N PRO A 341 13.68 -18.58 30.83
CA PRO A 341 14.10 -19.98 30.76
C PRO A 341 13.06 -20.95 31.35
N HIS A 342 12.13 -20.43 32.16
CA HIS A 342 11.11 -21.23 32.85
C HIS A 342 9.88 -21.50 31.99
N CYS A 343 9.28 -20.44 31.44
CA CYS A 343 8.04 -20.54 30.66
C CYS A 343 8.25 -20.34 29.15
N ARG A 344 9.48 -20.04 28.71
CA ARG A 344 9.83 -19.74 27.31
C ARG A 344 9.15 -18.51 26.69
N LYS A 345 8.30 -17.80 27.44
CA LYS A 345 7.70 -16.52 27.00
C LYS A 345 8.74 -15.42 26.94
N ILE A 346 8.51 -14.43 26.08
CA ILE A 346 9.45 -13.32 25.86
C ILE A 346 9.14 -12.16 26.80
N ASN A 347 10.08 -11.83 27.67
CA ASN A 347 10.05 -10.60 28.46
C ASN A 347 10.48 -9.42 27.58
N ILE A 348 9.81 -8.28 27.72
CA ILE A 348 10.09 -7.05 26.97
C ILE A 348 10.32 -5.90 27.96
N TRP A 349 11.51 -5.30 27.95
CA TRP A 349 11.83 -4.14 28.79
C TRP A 349 11.87 -2.86 27.98
N LYS A 350 11.12 -1.85 28.46
CA LYS A 350 10.88 -0.59 27.76
C LYS A 350 12.16 0.16 27.45
N ASP A 351 13.07 0.36 28.40
CA ASP A 351 14.14 1.34 28.21
C ASP A 351 15.48 0.73 27.79
N ALA A 352 15.49 -0.56 27.45
CA ALA A 352 16.72 -1.34 27.30
C ALA A 352 17.67 -1.21 28.52
N ASP A 353 17.11 -0.92 29.70
CA ASP A 353 17.77 -0.81 31.02
C ASP A 353 18.25 -2.16 31.55
N TYR A 354 18.51 -3.10 30.66
CA TYR A 354 19.11 -4.37 30.99
C TYR A 354 20.49 -4.13 31.59
N LYS A 355 20.65 -4.55 32.84
CA LYS A 355 21.93 -4.57 33.53
C LYS A 355 22.35 -6.01 33.69
N GLU A 356 23.48 -6.37 33.10
CA GLU A 356 24.02 -7.71 33.19
C GLU A 356 24.22 -8.14 34.65
N GLY A 357 23.96 -9.42 34.93
CA GLY A 357 24.15 -9.97 36.26
C GLY A 357 23.09 -9.57 37.29
N LEU A 358 22.03 -8.85 36.90
CA LEU A 358 20.86 -8.67 37.76
C LEU A 358 19.91 -9.86 37.70
N ILE A 359 19.24 -10.12 38.82
CA ILE A 359 18.13 -11.06 38.89
C ILE A 359 16.90 -10.39 38.28
N HIS A 360 16.28 -11.06 37.33
CA HIS A 360 15.08 -10.62 36.65
C HIS A 360 13.94 -11.58 36.97
N SER A 361 12.80 -11.06 37.41
CA SER A 361 11.57 -11.83 37.52
C SER A 361 10.86 -11.87 36.17
N CYS A 362 10.32 -13.03 35.79
CA CYS A 362 9.48 -13.15 34.60
C CYS A 362 8.23 -12.27 34.75
N ALA A 363 7.97 -11.37 33.79
CA ALA A 363 6.88 -10.41 33.79
C ALA A 363 5.48 -11.03 33.60
N TYR A 364 5.42 -12.34 33.33
CA TYR A 364 4.17 -13.09 33.24
C TYR A 364 3.81 -13.66 34.61
N ASP A 365 2.66 -13.24 35.15
CA ASP A 365 2.17 -13.58 36.50
C ASP A 365 2.10 -15.09 36.76
N GLU A 366 1.72 -15.86 35.74
CA GLU A 366 1.67 -17.33 35.78
C GLU A 366 3.05 -18.00 35.98
N CYS A 367 4.13 -17.28 35.66
CA CYS A 367 5.49 -17.75 35.83
C CYS A 367 6.08 -17.14 37.10
N GLY A 368 6.23 -15.81 37.14
CA GLY A 368 6.82 -15.05 38.26
C GLY A 368 8.26 -15.43 38.64
N LYS A 369 8.82 -16.50 38.07
CA LYS A 369 10.12 -17.04 38.46
C LYS A 369 11.26 -16.14 38.06
N GLU A 370 12.26 -16.13 38.91
CA GLU A 370 13.49 -15.39 38.73
C GLU A 370 14.47 -16.13 37.81
N PHE A 371 15.22 -15.36 37.04
CA PHE A 371 16.32 -15.81 36.21
C PHE A 371 17.38 -14.72 36.16
N GLN A 372 18.61 -15.09 35.81
CA GLN A 372 19.72 -14.15 35.68
C GLN A 372 20.33 -14.30 34.30
N THR A 373 20.91 -13.21 33.79
CA THR A 373 21.52 -13.21 32.47
C THR A 373 22.86 -12.48 32.46
N ILE A 374 23.79 -12.97 31.65
CA ILE A 374 25.13 -12.42 31.45
C ILE A 374 25.50 -12.58 29.98
N THR A 375 26.10 -11.56 29.38
CA THR A 375 26.60 -11.69 28.01
C THR A 375 27.94 -12.42 28.02
N CYS A 376 28.04 -13.49 27.24
CA CYS A 376 29.31 -14.19 27.06
C CYS A 376 30.30 -13.26 26.34
N PRO A 377 31.49 -12.99 26.90
CA PRO A 377 32.43 -12.05 26.30
C PRO A 377 33.16 -12.62 25.06
N HIS A 378 33.00 -13.91 24.77
CA HIS A 378 33.58 -14.59 23.61
C HIS A 378 32.69 -14.49 22.36
N CYS A 379 31.39 -14.71 22.52
CA CYS A 379 30.44 -14.78 21.40
C CYS A 379 29.36 -13.69 21.42
N GLU A 380 29.38 -12.82 22.43
CA GLU A 380 28.45 -11.69 22.60
C GLU A 380 26.98 -12.11 22.71
N ARG A 381 26.72 -13.35 23.09
CA ARG A 381 25.36 -13.86 23.31
C ARG A 381 24.99 -13.85 24.77
N VAL A 382 23.71 -13.60 25.05
CA VAL A 382 23.17 -13.62 26.40
C VAL A 382 22.99 -15.07 26.86
N ASN A 383 23.67 -15.42 27.95
CA ASN A 383 23.47 -16.65 28.69
C ASN A 383 22.38 -16.43 29.74
N ILE A 384 21.53 -17.45 29.94
CA ILE A 384 20.34 -17.35 30.78
C ILE A 384 20.34 -18.52 31.77
N TRP A 385 20.34 -18.23 33.06
CA TRP A 385 20.31 -19.24 34.12
C TRP A 385 18.93 -19.36 34.74
N LYS A 386 18.44 -20.60 34.78
CA LYS A 386 17.18 -20.98 35.42
C LYS A 386 17.39 -21.02 36.95
N ASP A 387 16.42 -20.51 37.70
CA ASP A 387 16.38 -20.52 39.18
C ASP A 387 17.38 -19.57 39.89
N GLY A 388 18.03 -18.68 39.12
CA GLY A 388 18.89 -17.62 39.64
C GLY A 388 20.26 -18.10 40.10
N PHE A 389 21.21 -17.18 40.02
CA PHE A 389 22.61 -17.30 40.46
C PHE A 389 23.53 -18.11 39.54
N TYR A 390 24.40 -17.39 38.83
CA TYR A 390 25.74 -17.90 38.57
C TYR A 390 26.56 -17.80 39.88
N SER A 391 27.47 -18.74 40.12
CA SER A 391 28.38 -18.64 41.26
C SER A 391 29.44 -17.59 40.95
N GLN A 392 29.45 -16.48 41.70
CA GLN A 392 30.45 -15.42 41.52
C GLN A 392 31.87 -15.95 41.69
N GLY A 393 32.77 -15.59 40.77
CA GLY A 393 34.18 -15.99 40.82
C GLY A 393 34.43 -17.47 40.52
N VAL A 394 33.46 -18.14 39.88
CA VAL A 394 33.60 -19.49 39.33
C VAL A 394 33.61 -19.42 37.81
N ALA A 395 34.31 -20.36 37.16
CA ALA A 395 34.27 -20.52 35.71
C ALA A 395 32.84 -20.83 35.23
N ILE A 396 32.33 -19.99 34.33
CA ILE A 396 31.03 -20.08 33.69
C ILE A 396 31.23 -20.54 32.26
N SER A 397 30.82 -21.76 31.93
CA SER A 397 30.83 -22.25 30.55
C SER A 397 29.69 -21.64 29.73
N CYS A 398 30.01 -21.13 28.54
CA CYS A 398 28.99 -20.68 27.60
C CYS A 398 28.12 -21.86 27.12
N PRO A 399 26.78 -21.82 27.27
CA PRO A 399 25.90 -22.93 26.94
C PRO A 399 25.70 -23.12 25.43
N TYR A 400 26.14 -22.15 24.60
CA TYR A 400 26.08 -22.27 23.15
C TYR A 400 27.21 -23.16 22.67
N ALA A 401 26.87 -24.31 22.06
CA ALA A 401 27.81 -25.35 21.65
C ALA A 401 28.90 -24.85 20.68
N GLU A 402 28.59 -23.85 19.86
CA GLU A 402 29.56 -23.21 18.96
C GLU A 402 30.57 -22.29 19.67
N CYS A 403 30.26 -21.86 20.90
CA CYS A 403 31.18 -21.09 21.72
C CYS A 403 31.95 -22.03 22.65
N GLY A 404 31.26 -22.71 23.57
CA GLY A 404 31.85 -23.62 24.55
C GLY A 404 32.84 -23.01 25.55
N GLU A 405 33.40 -21.83 25.24
CA GLU A 405 34.39 -21.13 26.05
C GLU A 405 33.85 -20.78 27.45
N ALA A 406 34.71 -20.93 28.44
CA ALA A 406 34.43 -20.55 29.81
C ALA A 406 34.91 -19.12 30.06
N PHE A 407 34.13 -18.34 30.79
CA PHE A 407 34.44 -16.98 31.24
C PHE A 407 34.14 -16.85 32.73
N GLN A 408 34.46 -15.71 33.34
CA GLN A 408 34.08 -15.46 34.74
C GLN A 408 33.34 -14.15 34.91
N ALA A 409 32.49 -14.11 35.93
CA ALA A 409 31.75 -12.92 36.29
C ALA A 409 31.74 -12.73 37.81
N VAL A 410 31.94 -11.49 38.27
CA VAL A 410 31.94 -11.10 39.68
C VAL A 410 31.31 -9.71 39.83
N ASN A 411 30.40 -9.55 40.80
CA ASN A 411 29.89 -8.23 41.14
C ASN A 411 30.93 -7.47 41.98
N CYS A 412 31.17 -6.21 41.65
CA CYS A 412 31.99 -5.34 42.49
C CYS A 412 31.37 -5.24 43.90
N PRO A 413 32.14 -5.47 44.98
CA PRO A 413 31.59 -5.46 46.33
C PRO A 413 31.06 -4.08 46.75
N ARG A 414 31.54 -3.00 46.11
CA ARG A 414 31.15 -1.62 46.43
C ARG A 414 29.96 -1.13 45.61
N CYS A 415 30.04 -1.15 44.28
CA CYS A 415 28.99 -0.59 43.41
C CYS A 415 28.07 -1.63 42.77
N GLN A 416 28.30 -2.93 43.01
CA GLN A 416 27.53 -4.05 42.44
C GLN A 416 27.55 -4.15 40.91
N VAL A 417 28.39 -3.36 40.23
CA VAL A 417 28.62 -3.50 38.78
C VAL A 417 29.26 -4.85 38.49
N LEU A 418 28.71 -5.56 37.51
CA LEU A 418 29.22 -6.86 37.05
C LEU A 418 30.53 -6.67 36.28
N ASN A 419 31.57 -7.38 36.70
CA ASN A 419 32.85 -7.46 36.02
C ASN A 419 32.93 -8.81 35.32
N ILE A 420 33.26 -8.83 34.03
CA ILE A 420 33.30 -10.04 33.20
C ILE A 420 34.67 -10.17 32.55
N TRP A 421 35.27 -11.36 32.63
CA TRP A 421 36.58 -11.65 32.03
C TRP A 421 36.48 -12.82 31.06
N LYS A 422 37.10 -12.67 29.88
CA LYS A 422 37.15 -13.71 28.84
C LYS A 422 37.83 -14.97 29.36
N ASP A 423 39.01 -14.84 29.94
CA ASP A 423 39.73 -16.02 30.41
C ASP A 423 39.10 -16.60 31.69
N ALA A 424 38.63 -17.85 31.62
CA ALA A 424 38.22 -18.61 32.81
C ALA A 424 39.36 -18.89 33.79
N ASN A 425 40.62 -18.62 33.39
CA ASN A 425 41.83 -18.68 34.21
C ASN A 425 41.90 -17.50 35.19
N TYR A 426 40.86 -17.35 35.99
CA TYR A 426 40.90 -16.53 37.16
C TYR A 426 41.89 -17.13 38.15
N GLN A 427 43.00 -16.44 38.37
CA GLN A 427 43.92 -16.84 39.41
C GLN A 427 43.35 -16.35 40.74
N GLN A 428 42.88 -17.28 41.58
CA GLN A 428 42.49 -16.97 42.95
C GLN A 428 43.57 -16.09 43.61
N GLY A 429 43.14 -15.01 44.26
CA GLY A 429 44.04 -14.08 44.93
C GLY A 429 44.56 -12.91 44.09
N LEU A 430 44.32 -12.84 42.77
CA LEU A 430 44.62 -11.63 42.00
C LEU A 430 43.72 -10.46 42.39
N VAL A 431 44.29 -9.26 42.38
CA VAL A 431 43.58 -8.01 42.66
C VAL A 431 43.09 -7.42 41.35
N TYR A 432 41.78 -7.30 41.24
CA TYR A 432 41.06 -6.68 40.13
C TYR A 432 40.58 -5.30 40.53
N THR A 433 40.44 -4.42 39.56
CA THR A 433 39.83 -3.09 39.74
C THR A 433 38.46 -3.12 39.07
N CYS A 434 37.44 -2.58 39.75
CA CYS A 434 36.10 -2.45 39.17
C CYS A 434 36.14 -1.74 37.82
N VAL A 435 35.45 -2.29 36.82
CA VAL A 435 35.31 -1.73 35.47
C VAL A 435 34.52 -0.40 35.43
N ASP A 436 33.80 -0.08 36.50
CA ASP A 436 33.14 1.20 36.66
C ASP A 436 34.17 2.29 37.01
N ASP A 437 34.34 3.23 36.07
CA ASP A 437 35.30 4.34 36.14
C ASP A 437 35.09 5.24 37.37
N ASP A 438 33.87 5.31 37.90
CA ASP A 438 33.58 6.11 39.11
C ASP A 438 33.88 5.33 40.39
N CYS A 439 33.82 3.99 40.34
CA CYS A 439 34.03 3.15 41.51
C CYS A 439 35.51 2.89 41.79
N LYS A 440 36.25 2.42 40.77
CA LYS A 440 37.66 1.99 40.83
C LYS A 440 38.04 1.12 42.05
N GLN A 441 37.07 0.47 42.69
CA GLN A 441 37.32 -0.35 43.87
C GLN A 441 38.18 -1.55 43.49
N LYS A 442 39.24 -1.78 44.26
CA LYS A 442 40.03 -3.00 44.13
C LYS A 442 39.41 -4.12 44.95
N PHE A 443 39.35 -5.31 44.37
CA PHE A 443 38.83 -6.51 45.02
C PHE A 443 39.55 -7.76 44.50
N LYS A 444 39.51 -8.83 45.27
CA LYS A 444 39.97 -10.16 44.87
C LYS A 444 38.93 -11.18 45.25
N THR A 445 39.01 -12.38 44.71
CA THR A 445 38.23 -13.52 45.23
C THR A 445 39.14 -14.61 45.75
N VAL A 446 38.71 -15.22 46.86
CA VAL A 446 39.39 -16.30 47.56
C VAL A 446 38.31 -17.33 47.87
N GLU A 447 38.48 -18.56 47.40
CA GLU A 447 37.52 -19.66 47.64
C GLU A 447 36.06 -19.29 47.29
N GLY A 448 35.86 -18.58 46.17
CA GLY A 448 34.52 -18.16 45.72
C GLY A 448 33.92 -16.98 46.51
N ARG A 449 34.66 -16.34 47.42
CA ARG A 449 34.23 -15.14 48.14
C ARG A 449 34.92 -13.90 47.61
N VAL A 450 34.17 -12.83 47.39
CA VAL A 450 34.69 -11.52 46.97
C VAL A 450 35.15 -10.72 48.20
N LEU A 451 36.41 -10.30 48.21
CA LEU A 451 37.04 -9.53 49.29
C LEU A 451 37.52 -8.18 48.74
N THR A 452 37.15 -7.10 49.42
CA THR A 452 37.68 -5.77 49.14
C THR A 452 39.17 -5.71 49.47
N VAL A 453 39.96 -5.12 48.58
CA VAL A 453 41.38 -4.84 48.80
C VAL A 453 41.49 -3.35 49.01
N ASN A 454 41.90 -2.97 50.22
CA ASN A 454 42.13 -1.57 50.59
C ASN A 454 43.43 -1.05 49.98
#